data_AF-A0A817H8H7-F1
#
_entry.id   AF-A0A817H8H7-F1
#
_cell.length_a   1.000
_cell.length_b   1.000
_cell.length_c   1.000
_cell.angle_alpha   90.00
_cell.angle_beta   90.00
_cell.angle_gamma   90.00
#
_symmetry.space_group_name_H-M   'P 1'
#
loop_
_entity.id
_entity.type
_entity.pdbx_description
1 polymer ?
#
loop_
_entity_poly.entity_id
_entity_poly.type
_entity_poly.pdbx_seq_one_letter_code
_entity_poly.pdbx_strand_id
1 'polypeptide(L)' 'MSSSIDEHIHESFIRQAIELSLSAVKHGNEPFGACLISKDGQVLLTAENTTCTPHHDVTRHAELNLISMAS' A
#
# COMPACT_ATOMS: atom_id res chain seq x y z
N MET A 1 -6.80 -9.29 -27.50
CA MET A 1 -7.47 -10.22 -26.54
C MET A 1 -6.64 -10.26 -25.26
N SER A 2 -6.58 -9.14 -24.52
CA SER A 2 -5.67 -8.93 -23.37
C SER A 2 -6.29 -8.00 -22.33
N SER A 3 -7.55 -8.20 -21.96
CA SER A 3 -8.19 -7.36 -20.93
C SER A 3 -8.68 -8.14 -19.72
N SER A 4 -9.16 -9.38 -19.88
CA SER A 4 -9.72 -10.15 -18.76
C SER A 4 -8.68 -10.80 -17.82
N ILE A 5 -7.43 -10.99 -18.29
CA ILE A 5 -6.33 -11.51 -17.45
C ILE A 5 -5.69 -10.37 -16.63
N ASP A 6 -5.63 -9.15 -17.16
CA ASP A 6 -5.09 -7.96 -16.47
C ASP A 6 -6.00 -7.46 -15.33
N GLU A 7 -7.33 -7.49 -15.50
CA GLU A 7 -8.28 -7.00 -14.48
C GLU A 7 -8.17 -7.76 -13.14
N HIS A 8 -8.03 -9.10 -13.18
CA HIS A 8 -7.96 -9.92 -11.96
C HIS A 8 -6.65 -9.70 -11.18
N ILE A 9 -5.57 -9.34 -11.87
CA ILE A 9 -4.28 -9.03 -11.23
C ILE A 9 -4.41 -7.75 -10.40
N HIS A 10 -5.05 -6.71 -10.95
CA HIS A 10 -5.29 -5.47 -10.20
C HIS A 10 -6.17 -5.68 -8.96
N GLU A 11 -7.21 -6.52 -9.06
CA GLU A 11 -8.05 -6.84 -7.90
C GLU A 11 -7.23 -7.42 -6.74
N SER A 12 -6.28 -8.33 -7.03
CA SER A 12 -5.43 -8.93 -5.99
C SER A 12 -4.56 -7.88 -5.27
N PHE A 13 -4.03 -6.89 -6.00
CA PHE A 13 -3.25 -5.80 -5.41
C PHE A 13 -4.12 -4.85 -4.59
N ILE A 14 -5.35 -4.58 -5.02
CA ILE A 14 -6.31 -3.79 -4.23
C ILE A 14 -6.66 -4.52 -2.93
N ARG A 15 -6.88 -5.84 -2.97
CA ARG A 15 -7.12 -6.65 -1.76
C ARG A 15 -5.93 -6.58 -0.80
N GLN A 16 -4.70 -6.65 -1.31
CA GLN A 16 -3.50 -6.50 -0.50
C GLN A 16 -3.38 -5.11 0.12
N ALA A 17 -3.70 -4.04 -0.62
CA ALA A 17 -3.73 -2.68 -0.06
C ALA A 17 -4.77 -2.52 1.06
N ILE A 18 -5.91 -3.21 0.95
CA ILE A 18 -6.93 -3.29 2.02
C ILE A 18 -6.40 -4.06 3.24
N GLU A 19 -5.65 -5.15 3.05
CA GLU A 19 -5.04 -5.87 4.18
C GLU A 19 -4.04 -4.99 4.93
N LEU A 20 -3.25 -4.18 4.21
CA LEU A 20 -2.33 -3.20 4.78
C LEU A 20 -3.09 -2.08 5.52
N SER A 21 -4.23 -1.63 4.99
CA SER A 21 -5.04 -0.62 5.69
C SER A 21 -5.61 -1.15 7.01
N LEU A 22 -6.02 -2.42 7.05
CA LEU A 22 -6.45 -3.09 8.27
C LEU A 22 -5.28 -3.28 9.26
N SER A 23 -4.06 -3.50 8.76
CA SER A 23 -2.83 -3.52 9.57
C SER A 23 -2.56 -2.16 10.21
N ALA A 24 -2.63 -1.08 9.43
CA ALA A 24 -2.45 0.29 9.92
C ALA A 24 -3.37 0.61 11.11
N VAL A 25 -4.65 0.19 11.02
CA VAL A 25 -5.63 0.34 12.11
C VAL A 25 -5.22 -0.44 13.36
N LYS A 26 -4.73 -1.68 13.21
CA LYS A 26 -4.23 -2.47 14.35
C LYS A 26 -3.04 -1.80 15.03
N HIS A 27 -2.26 -1.02 14.28
CA HIS A 27 -1.14 -0.24 14.80
C HIS A 27 -1.54 1.17 15.28
N GLY A 28 -2.82 1.53 15.23
CA GLY A 28 -3.33 2.82 15.73
C GLY A 28 -3.27 3.97 14.73
N ASN A 29 -3.12 3.68 13.44
CA ASN A 29 -3.12 4.66 12.35
C ASN A 29 -4.43 4.62 11.54
N GLU A 30 -4.64 5.62 10.69
CA GLU A 30 -5.81 5.66 9.79
C GLU A 30 -5.69 4.57 8.70
N PRO A 31 -6.83 4.02 8.20
CA PRO A 31 -6.86 2.83 7.34
C PRO A 31 -6.40 3.12 5.91
N PHE A 32 -5.10 3.29 5.71
CA PHE A 32 -4.51 3.41 4.37
C PHE A 32 -3.29 2.49 4.21
N GLY A 33 -3.20 1.89 3.02
CA GLY A 33 -2.12 1.00 2.61
C GLY A 33 -1.76 1.24 1.15
N ALA A 34 -0.51 0.98 0.78
CA ALA A 34 0.03 1.20 -0.56
C ALA A 34 0.91 0.02 -1.00
N CYS A 35 0.87 -0.29 -2.29
CA CYS A 35 1.69 -1.31 -2.94
C CYS A 35 2.37 -0.70 -4.17
N LEU A 36 3.65 -1.01 -4.38
CA LEU A 36 4.39 -0.68 -5.59
C LEU A 36 4.55 -1.94 -6.43
N ILE A 37 4.07 -1.91 -7.67
CA ILE A 37 4.05 -3.06 -8.56
C ILE A 37 4.97 -2.79 -9.76
N SER A 38 5.81 -3.75 -10.11
CA SER A 38 6.65 -3.71 -11.30
C SER A 38 5.81 -3.82 -12.57
N LYS A 39 6.40 -3.49 -13.73
CA LYS A 39 5.75 -3.67 -15.03
C LYS A 39 5.41 -5.15 -15.33
N ASP A 40 6.11 -6.07 -14.67
CA ASP A 40 5.92 -7.51 -14.81
C ASP A 40 4.90 -8.08 -13.80
N GLY A 41 4.20 -7.22 -13.06
CA GLY A 41 3.16 -7.61 -12.11
C GLY A 41 3.69 -8.13 -10.77
N GLN A 42 4.92 -7.79 -10.38
CA GLN A 42 5.49 -8.19 -9.09
C GLN A 42 5.36 -7.07 -8.07
N VAL A 43 4.92 -7.39 -6.85
CA VAL A 43 4.93 -6.43 -5.74
C VAL A 43 6.37 -6.23 -5.29
N LEU A 44 6.88 -5.02 -5.48
CA LEU A 44 8.24 -4.62 -5.13
C LEU A 44 8.32 -4.13 -3.68
N LEU A 45 7.37 -3.31 -3.27
CA LEU A 45 7.29 -2.72 -1.94
C LEU A 45 5.83 -2.59 -1.50
N THR A 46 5.64 -2.60 -0.18
CA THR A 46 4.38 -2.27 0.45
C THR A 46 4.63 -1.30 1.60
N ALA A 47 3.64 -0.49 1.92
CA ALA A 47 3.66 0.38 3.08
C ALA A 47 2.26 0.57 3.65
N GLU A 48 2.22 0.85 4.94
CA GLU A 48 1.02 1.28 5.64
C GLU A 48 1.16 2.73 6.08
N ASN A 49 0.03 3.32 6.44
CA ASN A 49 -0.02 4.63 7.04
C ASN A 49 0.60 4.62 8.45
N THR A 50 1.43 5.62 8.75
CA THR A 50 2.06 5.83 10.07
C THR A 50 1.87 7.27 10.56
N THR A 51 0.77 7.92 10.16
CA THR A 51 0.48 9.31 10.53
C THR A 51 0.29 9.53 12.02
N CYS A 52 -0.24 8.55 12.76
CA CYS A 52 -0.46 8.67 14.20
C CYS A 52 0.74 8.16 15.00
N THR A 53 1.41 7.11 14.55
CA THR A 53 2.48 6.44 15.30
C THR A 53 3.77 6.33 14.51
N PRO A 54 4.96 6.43 15.11
CA PRO A 54 5.21 6.72 16.54
C PRO A 54 5.29 8.22 16.85
N HIS A 55 5.26 9.10 15.84
CA HIS A 55 5.62 10.52 16.00
C HIS A 55 4.50 11.51 15.65
N HIS A 56 3.29 11.06 15.33
CA HIS A 56 2.19 11.92 14.90
C HIS A 56 2.56 12.82 13.70
N ASP A 57 3.13 12.24 12.65
CA ASP A 57 3.59 12.96 11.47
C ASP A 57 2.57 12.84 10.34
N VAL A 58 1.84 13.93 10.08
CA VAL A 58 0.79 14.00 9.05
C VAL A 58 1.30 13.76 7.63
N THR A 59 2.62 13.73 7.40
CA THR A 59 3.20 13.41 6.08
C THR A 59 3.43 11.91 5.88
N ARG A 60 3.30 11.10 6.93
CA ARG A 60 3.59 9.65 6.92
C ARG A 60 2.46 8.79 6.37
N HIS A 61 1.84 9.28 5.29
CA HIS A 61 0.87 8.52 4.50
C HIS A 61 1.52 7.27 3.91
N ALA A 62 0.69 6.25 3.62
CA ALA A 62 1.17 4.98 3.06
C ALA A 62 1.96 5.20 1.75
N GLU A 63 1.49 6.08 0.88
CA GLU A 63 2.12 6.39 -0.41
C GLU A 63 3.49 7.08 -0.22
N LEU A 64 3.57 8.03 0.72
CA LEU A 64 4.80 8.78 0.98
C LEU A 64 5.85 7.90 1.68
N ASN A 65 5.42 7.04 2.60
CA ASN A 65 6.30 6.02 3.19
C ASN A 65 6.85 5.10 2.09
N LEU A 66 5.98 4.63 1.20
CA LEU A 66 6.37 3.75 0.11
C LEU A 66 7.38 4.39 -0.84
N ILE A 67 7.18 5.65 -1.24
CA ILE A 67 8.14 6.37 -2.10
C ILE A 67 9.45 6.64 -1.36
N SER A 68 9.41 6.95 -0.07
CA SER A 68 10.62 7.10 0.75
C SER A 68 11.42 5.80 0.84
N MET A 69 10.77 4.64 0.84
CA MET A 69 11.44 3.33 0.82
C MET A 69 12.02 2.97 -0.55
N ALA A 70 11.47 3.56 -1.62
CA ALA A 70 11.88 3.32 -3.00
C ALA A 70 12.98 4.28 -3.51
N SER A 71 13.43 5.22 -2.66
CA SER A 71 14.40 6.27 -2.99
C SER A 71 15.84 5.87 -2.73
#